data_AF-A0A2S1YKZ5-F1
#
_entry.id   AF-A0A2S1YKZ5-F1
#
_cell.length_a   1.000
_cell.length_b   1.000
_cell.length_c   1.000
_cell.angle_alpha   90.00
_cell.angle_beta   90.00
_cell.angle_gamma   90.00
#
_symmetry.space_group_name_H-M   'P 1'
#
loop_
_entity.id
_entity.type
_entity.pdbx_description
1 polymer ?
#
loop_
_entity_poly.entity_id
_entity_poly.type
_entity_poly.pdbx_seq_one_letter_code
_entity_poly.pdbx_strand_id
1 'polypeptide(L)'
;MKNLIRIATILILFQGCYVQKNIKTGKIKINNSFEKFDGDKIYSEIKRNSSDTIYMYYRPDSFTIIDKDGNRLIEYHKFLGDKFGYFGYDYSKDPLIGIFREFYSNKNIETKGIYCWFGFKMGKWYTFSQEGNLLSVEDFDDGYNFNADKVFLYCKKNNIPLEKGGYFKTFYPYKTKIRKFKSDTKNYWIIDYPDYEKQMDITIQIDALDGNILKRSEKPFYIGE
;
A
#
# COMPACT_ATOMS: atom_id res chain seq x y z
N MET A 1 27.49 46.97 -32.13
CA MET A 1 26.31 46.23 -31.64
C MET A 1 26.37 44.81 -32.18
N LYS A 2 26.79 43.83 -31.38
CA LYS A 2 26.78 42.40 -31.74
C LYS A 2 25.68 41.75 -30.91
N ASN A 3 24.65 41.25 -31.57
CA ASN A 3 23.53 40.57 -30.93
C ASN A 3 23.95 39.16 -30.52
N LEU A 4 24.00 38.92 -29.21
CA LEU A 4 24.11 37.62 -28.56
C LEU A 4 22.72 36.96 -28.56
N ILE A 5 22.51 35.99 -29.43
CA ILE A 5 21.37 35.08 -29.30
C ILE A 5 21.76 34.05 -28.22
N ARG A 6 21.24 34.25 -27.00
CA ARG A 6 21.31 33.26 -25.93
C ARG A 6 20.33 32.14 -26.26
N ILE A 7 20.86 30.99 -26.66
CA ILE A 7 20.10 29.74 -26.67
C ILE A 7 19.96 29.30 -25.22
N ALA A 8 18.75 29.46 -24.66
CA ALA A 8 18.42 28.91 -23.35
C ALA A 8 18.21 27.40 -23.51
N THR A 9 19.23 26.61 -23.18
CA THR A 9 19.09 25.16 -23.00
C THR A 9 18.26 24.93 -21.74
N ILE A 10 16.96 24.68 -21.92
CA ILE A 10 16.10 24.17 -20.84
C ILE A 10 16.54 22.74 -20.57
N LEU A 11 17.42 22.56 -19.56
CA LEU A 11 17.65 21.27 -18.93
C LEU A 11 16.36 20.87 -18.21
N ILE A 12 15.53 20.06 -18.86
CA ILE A 12 14.47 19.32 -18.18
C ILE A 12 15.20 18.28 -17.32
N LEU A 13 15.41 18.62 -16.05
CA LEU A 13 15.78 17.65 -15.04
C LEU A 13 14.60 16.68 -14.92
N PHE A 14 14.70 15.54 -15.60
CA PHE A 14 13.94 14.35 -15.23
C PHE A 14 14.36 13.99 -13.80
N GLN A 15 13.69 14.58 -12.81
CA GLN A 15 13.60 14.00 -11.48
C GLN A 15 12.73 12.76 -11.63
N GLY A 16 13.31 11.70 -12.22
CA GLY A 16 12.78 10.36 -12.14
C GLY A 16 12.55 10.06 -10.67
N CYS A 17 11.29 9.86 -10.31
CA CYS A 17 10.81 9.71 -8.95
C CYS A 17 11.70 8.71 -8.19
N TYR A 18 12.37 9.17 -7.13
CA TYR A 18 13.34 8.40 -6.34
C TYR A 18 12.76 7.09 -5.78
N VAL A 19 11.43 6.96 -5.76
CA VAL A 19 10.68 5.80 -5.27
C VAL A 19 10.89 4.54 -6.14
N GLN A 20 11.11 4.68 -7.46
CA GLN A 20 11.23 3.52 -8.36
C GLN A 20 12.58 2.76 -8.24
N LYS A 21 13.60 3.36 -7.61
CA LYS A 21 14.94 2.77 -7.58
C LYS A 21 15.08 1.59 -6.62
N ASN A 22 14.22 1.43 -5.61
CA ASN A 22 14.37 0.39 -4.59
C ASN A 22 13.04 -0.15 -4.04
N ILE A 23 12.14 -0.68 -4.89
CA ILE A 23 11.11 -1.61 -4.40
C ILE A 23 11.82 -2.94 -4.11
N LYS A 24 12.44 -3.04 -2.93
CA LYS A 24 12.79 -4.32 -2.33
C LYS A 24 11.57 -4.69 -1.51
N THR A 25 10.81 -5.68 -1.93
CA THR A 25 9.80 -6.30 -1.07
C THR A 25 10.55 -6.98 0.08
N GLY A 26 10.85 -6.22 1.12
CA GLY A 26 11.35 -6.80 2.36
C GLY A 26 10.33 -7.84 2.76
N LYS A 27 10.76 -9.09 2.97
CA LYS A 27 9.84 -10.17 3.40
C LYS A 27 9.38 -9.84 4.82
N ILE A 28 8.39 -8.97 4.94
CA ILE A 28 7.63 -8.77 6.17
C ILE A 28 7.11 -10.15 6.53
N LYS A 29 7.46 -10.60 7.73
CA LYS A 29 7.00 -11.88 8.25
C LYS A 29 6.00 -11.59 9.37
N ILE A 30 4.88 -12.27 9.29
CA ILE A 30 3.87 -12.34 10.34
C ILE A 30 3.59 -13.81 10.63
N ASN A 31 3.15 -14.10 11.84
CA ASN A 31 2.79 -15.44 12.30
C ASN A 31 1.38 -15.43 12.90
N ASN A 32 0.91 -16.58 13.38
CA ASN A 32 -0.39 -16.73 14.05
C ASN A 32 -0.37 -16.39 15.55
N SER A 33 0.67 -15.74 16.07
CA SER A 33 0.73 -15.41 17.50
C SER A 33 -0.34 -14.38 17.86
N PHE A 34 -1.02 -14.58 18.98
CA PHE A 34 -2.00 -13.64 19.48
C PHE A 34 -1.37 -12.30 19.88
N GLU A 35 -2.08 -11.19 19.67
CA GLU A 35 -1.63 -9.81 19.92
C GLU A 35 -2.72 -9.02 20.65
N LYS A 36 -2.32 -8.02 21.44
CA LYS A 36 -3.22 -6.99 21.99
C LYS A 36 -2.75 -5.61 21.58
N PHE A 37 -3.68 -4.71 21.32
CA PHE A 37 -3.36 -3.33 20.99
C PHE A 37 -2.75 -2.61 22.20
N ASP A 38 -1.53 -2.10 21.99
CA ASP A 38 -0.75 -1.34 22.95
C ASP A 38 0.06 -0.27 22.19
N GLY A 39 -0.49 0.94 22.10
CA GLY A 39 0.11 2.04 21.36
C GLY A 39 1.47 2.47 21.92
N ASP A 40 1.64 2.45 23.24
CA ASP A 40 2.88 2.86 23.89
C ASP A 40 4.01 1.86 23.64
N LYS A 41 3.69 0.55 23.69
CA LYS A 41 4.62 -0.50 23.30
C LYS A 41 5.02 -0.38 21.83
N ILE A 42 4.05 -0.17 20.93
CA ILE A 42 4.30 0.03 19.50
C ILE A 42 5.24 1.22 19.28
N TYR A 43 4.95 2.38 19.88
CA TYR A 43 5.79 3.57 19.78
C TYR A 43 7.22 3.31 20.28
N SER A 44 7.36 2.65 21.43
CA SER A 44 8.66 2.31 22.02
C SER A 44 9.47 1.34 21.16
N GLU A 45 8.82 0.42 20.45
CA GLU A 45 9.48 -0.48 19.49
C GLU A 45 9.97 0.27 18.25
N ILE A 46 9.16 1.15 17.67
CA ILE A 46 9.58 1.95 16.51
C ILE A 46 10.72 2.91 16.90
N LYS A 47 10.61 3.57 18.05
CA LYS A 47 11.64 4.49 18.55
C LYS A 47 13.00 3.82 18.73
N ARG A 48 13.02 2.58 19.24
CA ARG A 48 14.27 1.82 19.43
C ARG A 48 14.92 1.39 18.11
N ASN A 49 14.11 1.16 17.08
CA ASN A 49 14.59 0.66 15.79
C ASN A 49 14.82 1.77 14.76
N SER A 50 14.40 3.00 15.05
CA SER A 50 14.58 4.16 14.19
C SER A 50 15.90 4.88 14.49
N SER A 51 16.67 5.21 13.45
CA SER A 51 17.79 6.16 13.54
C SER A 51 17.33 7.62 13.39
N ASP A 52 16.10 7.84 12.92
CA ASP A 52 15.51 9.16 12.71
C ASP A 52 14.58 9.57 13.86
N THR A 53 14.36 10.88 13.98
CA THR A 53 13.32 11.44 14.84
C THR A 53 11.95 10.97 14.38
N ILE A 54 11.16 10.45 15.32
CA ILE A 54 9.76 10.05 15.09
C ILE A 54 8.83 10.79 16.04
N TYR A 55 7.61 11.03 15.59
CA TYR A 55 6.58 11.72 16.34
C TYR A 55 5.37 10.81 16.52
N MET A 56 4.79 10.83 17.71
CA MET A 56 3.55 10.13 18.04
C MET A 56 2.43 11.13 18.23
N TYR A 57 1.30 10.87 17.57
CA TYR A 57 0.04 11.58 17.77
C TYR A 57 -0.97 10.59 18.32
N TYR A 58 -1.35 10.81 19.58
CA TYR A 58 -2.37 10.02 20.24
C TYR A 58 -3.64 10.87 20.36
N ARG A 59 -4.74 10.41 19.77
CA ARG A 59 -6.07 11.01 19.86
C ARG A 59 -7.07 9.97 20.37
N PRO A 60 -8.23 10.38 20.90
CA PRO A 60 -9.24 9.43 21.38
C PRO A 60 -9.67 8.38 20.34
N ASP A 61 -9.64 8.75 19.06
CA ASP A 61 -10.12 7.96 17.93
C ASP A 61 -9.01 7.50 16.98
N SER A 62 -7.75 7.87 17.24
CA SER A 62 -6.65 7.58 16.32
C SER A 62 -5.29 7.55 16.99
N PHE A 63 -4.41 6.73 16.43
CA PHE A 63 -3.01 6.62 16.82
C PHE A 63 -2.16 6.67 15.55
N THR A 64 -1.27 7.65 15.46
CA THR A 64 -0.40 7.82 14.29
C THR A 64 1.04 8.00 14.72
N ILE A 65 1.95 7.32 14.04
CA ILE A 65 3.39 7.56 14.11
C ILE A 65 3.88 8.02 12.76
N ILE A 66 4.61 9.13 12.74
CA ILE A 66 5.25 9.69 11.55
C ILE A 66 6.77 9.85 11.75
N ASP A 67 7.52 9.84 10.66
CA ASP A 67 8.94 10.23 10.65
C ASP A 67 9.11 11.77 10.59
N LYS A 68 10.37 12.22 10.62
CA LYS A 68 10.77 13.64 10.50
C LYS A 68 10.32 14.33 9.21
N ASP A 69 10.08 13.57 8.15
CA ASP A 69 9.68 14.08 6.83
C ASP A 69 8.15 14.07 6.68
N GLY A 70 7.43 13.65 7.72
CA GLY A 70 5.98 13.59 7.76
C GLY A 70 5.38 12.35 7.11
N ASN A 71 6.18 11.32 6.79
CA ASN A 71 5.65 10.07 6.26
C ASN A 71 5.00 9.25 7.37
N ARG A 72 3.81 8.71 7.08
CA ARG A 72 3.11 7.79 7.98
C ARG A 72 3.81 6.44 8.01
N LEU A 73 4.33 6.11 9.20
CA LEU A 73 4.88 4.80 9.52
C LEU A 73 3.77 3.89 10.04
N ILE A 74 2.95 4.39 10.98
CA ILE A 74 1.85 3.64 11.57
C ILE A 74 0.61 4.53 11.63
N GLU A 75 -0.55 3.96 11.33
CA GLU A 75 -1.83 4.63 11.46
C GLU A 75 -2.91 3.64 11.89
N TYR A 76 -3.55 3.91 13.03
CA TYR A 76 -4.69 3.20 13.56
C TYR A 76 -5.85 4.16 13.79
N HIS A 77 -7.06 3.74 13.44
CA HIS A 77 -8.31 4.46 13.67
C HIS A 77 -9.27 3.59 14.46
N LYS A 78 -10.04 4.21 15.33
CA LYS A 78 -11.15 3.56 16.01
C LYS A 78 -12.34 3.49 15.05
N PHE A 79 -12.99 2.33 14.95
CA PHE A 79 -14.26 2.24 14.24
C PHE A 79 -15.36 2.98 15.03
N LEU A 80 -16.25 3.66 14.32
CA LEU A 80 -17.47 4.21 14.91
C LEU A 80 -18.52 3.08 15.00
N GLY A 81 -18.42 2.25 16.03
CA GLY A 81 -19.40 1.20 16.34
C GLY A 81 -19.02 0.40 17.58
N ASP A 82 -20.01 0.00 18.38
CA ASP A 82 -19.79 -0.60 19.73
C ASP A 82 -19.03 -1.94 19.71
N LYS A 83 -19.01 -2.63 18.56
CA LYS A 83 -18.33 -3.92 18.40
C LYS A 83 -16.84 -3.81 18.10
N PHE A 84 -16.38 -2.70 17.52
CA PHE A 84 -15.08 -2.64 16.89
C PHE A 84 -14.11 -1.76 17.68
N GLY A 85 -12.87 -2.21 17.80
CA GLY A 85 -11.78 -1.48 18.43
C GLY A 85 -11.03 -0.61 17.43
N TYR A 86 -9.71 -0.77 17.36
CA TYR A 86 -8.85 -0.08 16.42
C TYR A 86 -8.59 -0.95 15.18
N PHE A 87 -8.40 -0.33 14.02
CA PHE A 87 -7.86 -0.97 12.83
C PHE A 87 -6.84 -0.06 12.17
N GLY A 88 -5.88 -0.63 11.46
CA GLY A 88 -4.81 0.18 10.91
C GLY A 88 -3.68 -0.58 10.26
N TYR A 89 -2.66 0.18 9.89
CA TYR A 89 -1.55 -0.28 9.07
C TYR A 89 -0.22 0.14 9.69
N ASP A 90 0.75 -0.77 9.61
CA ASP A 90 2.13 -0.56 10.00
C ASP A 90 3.04 -0.74 8.78
N TYR A 91 3.50 0.38 8.24
CA TYR A 91 4.44 0.54 7.13
C TYR A 91 5.84 0.93 7.62
N SER A 92 6.16 0.72 8.90
CA SER A 92 7.45 1.14 9.48
C SER A 92 8.66 0.42 8.88
N LYS A 93 8.46 -0.77 8.29
CA LYS A 93 9.52 -1.60 7.69
C LYS A 93 9.64 -1.46 6.18
N ASP A 94 8.54 -1.12 5.51
CA ASP A 94 8.46 -0.97 4.06
C ASP A 94 7.36 0.05 3.73
N PRO A 95 7.62 1.04 2.85
CA PRO A 95 6.67 2.11 2.58
C PRO A 95 5.43 1.66 1.79
N LEU A 96 5.51 0.54 1.07
CA LEU A 96 4.47 0.02 0.17
C LEU A 96 3.79 -1.25 0.71
N ILE A 97 4.50 -2.04 1.52
CA ILE A 97 3.99 -3.27 2.11
C ILE A 97 3.97 -3.11 3.62
N GLY A 98 2.81 -3.29 4.23
CA GLY A 98 2.63 -3.11 5.66
C GLY A 98 1.94 -4.29 6.32
N ILE A 99 1.87 -4.24 7.65
CA ILE A 99 1.06 -5.15 8.44
C ILE A 99 -0.27 -4.47 8.73
N PHE A 100 -1.35 -5.05 8.26
CA PHE A 100 -2.70 -4.68 8.68
C PHE A 100 -3.03 -5.38 9.99
N ARG A 101 -3.67 -4.65 10.91
CA ARG A 101 -4.26 -5.22 12.13
C ARG A 101 -5.61 -4.58 12.39
N GLU A 102 -6.53 -5.40 12.87
CA GLU A 102 -7.84 -5.02 13.37
C GLU A 102 -8.03 -5.67 14.74
N PHE A 103 -8.61 -4.92 15.67
CA PHE A 103 -8.76 -5.30 17.07
C PHE A 103 -10.21 -5.14 17.51
N TYR A 104 -10.65 -6.03 18.38
CA TYR A 104 -11.90 -5.90 19.12
C TYR A 104 -11.84 -4.73 20.11
N SER A 105 -13.00 -4.34 20.63
CA SER A 105 -13.12 -3.28 21.66
C SER A 105 -12.35 -3.60 22.95
N ASN A 106 -12.14 -4.88 23.28
CA ASN A 106 -11.31 -5.34 24.40
C ASN A 106 -9.78 -5.30 24.09
N LYS A 107 -9.40 -4.71 22.94
CA LYS A 107 -8.02 -4.59 22.42
C LYS A 107 -7.39 -5.89 21.95
N ASN A 108 -8.09 -7.03 22.00
CA ASN A 108 -7.57 -8.28 21.46
C ASN A 108 -7.56 -8.23 19.93
N ILE A 109 -6.54 -8.82 19.31
CA ILE A 109 -6.47 -8.89 17.84
C ILE A 109 -7.66 -9.69 17.30
N GLU A 110 -8.32 -9.14 16.30
CA GLU A 110 -9.37 -9.79 15.52
C GLU A 110 -8.78 -10.36 14.24
N THR A 111 -8.11 -9.53 13.43
CA THR A 111 -7.52 -9.95 12.16
C THR A 111 -6.17 -9.30 11.96
N LYS A 112 -5.21 -10.05 11.41
CA LYS A 112 -3.93 -9.50 10.94
C LYS A 112 -3.43 -10.16 9.68
N GLY A 113 -2.70 -9.39 8.88
CA GLY A 113 -2.22 -9.83 7.58
C GLY A 113 -1.25 -8.85 6.95
N ILE A 114 -0.62 -9.25 5.84
CA ILE A 114 0.22 -8.34 5.06
C ILE A 114 -0.67 -7.64 4.02
N TYR A 115 -0.56 -6.32 3.95
CA TYR A 115 -1.35 -5.49 3.05
C TYR A 115 -0.44 -4.58 2.23
N CYS A 116 -0.71 -4.52 0.92
CA CYS A 116 -0.02 -3.60 0.04
C CYS A 116 -0.81 -2.29 -0.09
N TRP A 117 -0.10 -1.16 -0.02
CA TRP A 117 -0.63 0.19 -0.18
C TRP A 117 -1.49 0.37 -1.44
N PHE A 118 -1.20 -0.39 -2.51
CA PHE A 118 -1.96 -0.34 -3.76
C PHE A 118 -3.34 -1.01 -3.70
N GLY A 119 -3.68 -1.68 -2.60
CA GLY A 119 -5.06 -2.12 -2.33
C GLY A 119 -5.29 -3.62 -2.23
N PHE A 120 -4.26 -4.44 -1.97
CA PHE A 120 -4.41 -5.89 -1.96
C PHE A 120 -3.72 -6.58 -0.79
N LYS A 121 -4.30 -7.72 -0.39
CA LYS A 121 -3.81 -8.62 0.66
C LYS A 121 -2.73 -9.56 0.12
N MET A 122 -1.74 -9.87 0.95
CA MET A 122 -0.60 -10.74 0.63
C MET A 122 -0.45 -11.84 1.68
N GLY A 123 -0.03 -13.02 1.24
CA GLY A 123 0.24 -14.19 2.06
C GLY A 123 -0.92 -14.59 2.98
N LYS A 124 -0.55 -15.19 4.12
CA LYS A 124 -1.49 -15.67 5.13
C LYS A 124 -2.07 -14.54 5.97
N TRP A 125 -3.39 -14.55 6.09
CA TRP A 125 -4.17 -13.72 6.99
C TRP A 125 -4.77 -14.58 8.08
N TYR A 126 -4.74 -14.07 9.31
CA TYR A 126 -5.16 -14.79 10.50
C TYR A 126 -6.33 -14.06 11.12
N THR A 127 -7.41 -14.78 11.42
CA THR A 127 -8.56 -14.26 12.17
C THR A 127 -8.68 -15.00 13.48
N PHE A 128 -8.98 -14.27 14.55
CA PHE A 128 -9.04 -14.74 15.92
C PHE A 128 -10.40 -14.44 16.55
N SER A 129 -10.78 -15.20 17.56
CA SER A 129 -11.95 -14.91 18.39
C SER A 129 -11.64 -13.78 19.36
N GLN A 130 -12.68 -13.22 19.98
CA GLN A 130 -12.54 -12.15 20.97
C GLN A 130 -11.75 -12.58 22.22
N GLU A 131 -11.70 -13.89 22.51
CA GLU A 131 -10.92 -14.52 23.58
C GLU A 131 -9.46 -14.80 23.16
N GLY A 132 -9.15 -14.69 21.87
CA GLY A 132 -7.81 -14.86 21.31
C GLY A 132 -7.51 -16.21 20.67
N ASN A 133 -8.53 -17.04 20.45
CA ASN A 133 -8.36 -18.33 19.76
C ASN A 133 -8.24 -18.11 18.25
N LEU A 134 -7.34 -18.82 17.56
CA LEU A 134 -7.25 -18.77 16.10
C LEU A 134 -8.49 -19.42 15.47
N LEU A 135 -9.24 -18.66 14.67
CA LEU A 135 -10.45 -19.12 13.99
C LEU A 135 -10.19 -19.57 12.56
N SER A 136 -9.39 -18.81 11.81
CA SER A 136 -9.11 -19.12 10.41
C SER A 136 -7.75 -18.63 9.95
N VAL A 137 -7.25 -19.28 8.89
CA VAL A 137 -6.08 -18.86 8.13
C VAL A 137 -6.45 -18.87 6.65
N GLU A 138 -6.37 -17.72 6.00
CA GLU A 138 -6.61 -17.59 4.57
C GLU A 138 -5.31 -17.19 3.87
N ASP A 139 -4.91 -17.93 2.83
CA ASP A 139 -3.74 -17.59 2.03
C ASP A 139 -4.17 -16.81 0.78
N PHE A 140 -3.90 -15.50 0.78
CA PHE A 140 -4.25 -14.62 -0.33
C PHE A 140 -3.30 -14.76 -1.54
N ASP A 141 -2.19 -15.48 -1.41
CA ASP A 141 -1.30 -15.78 -2.54
C ASP A 141 -1.62 -17.14 -3.19
N ASP A 142 -2.55 -17.91 -2.61
CA ASP A 142 -3.02 -19.17 -3.19
C ASP A 142 -3.66 -18.96 -4.57
N GLY A 143 -3.09 -19.65 -5.58
CA GLY A 143 -3.47 -19.52 -6.97
C GLY A 143 -2.92 -18.27 -7.69
N TYR A 144 -1.86 -17.63 -7.16
CA TYR A 144 -1.17 -16.48 -7.78
C TYR A 144 0.32 -16.75 -8.06
N ASN A 145 0.61 -17.66 -9.01
CA ASN A 145 1.98 -17.96 -9.45
C ASN A 145 2.69 -16.76 -10.09
N PHE A 146 1.95 -15.95 -10.85
CA PHE A 146 2.33 -14.59 -11.19
C PHE A 146 2.09 -13.70 -9.97
N ASN A 147 3.04 -13.71 -9.03
CA ASN A 147 2.90 -13.07 -7.72
C ASN A 147 3.08 -11.53 -7.73
N ALA A 148 2.96 -10.90 -6.56
CA ALA A 148 3.10 -9.46 -6.40
C ALA A 148 4.44 -8.90 -6.90
N ASP A 149 5.56 -9.61 -6.68
CA ASP A 149 6.88 -9.18 -7.17
C ASP A 149 6.92 -9.10 -8.71
N LYS A 150 6.29 -10.10 -9.38
CA LYS A 150 6.16 -10.11 -10.84
C LYS A 150 5.24 -9.00 -11.34
N VAL A 151 4.17 -8.67 -10.61
CA VAL A 151 3.30 -7.52 -10.91
C VAL A 151 4.07 -6.21 -10.78
N PHE A 152 4.85 -6.00 -9.72
CA PHE A 152 5.67 -4.80 -9.58
C PHE A 152 6.75 -4.70 -10.66
N LEU A 153 7.36 -5.82 -11.03
CA LEU A 153 8.30 -5.86 -12.15
C LEU A 153 7.62 -5.51 -13.47
N TYR A 154 6.41 -6.00 -13.71
CA TYR A 154 5.61 -5.63 -14.88
C TYR A 154 5.33 -4.12 -14.90
N CYS A 155 4.87 -3.55 -13.78
CA CYS A 155 4.65 -2.10 -13.68
C CYS A 155 5.91 -1.31 -14.00
N LYS A 156 7.04 -1.69 -13.40
CA LYS A 156 8.34 -1.03 -13.64
C LYS A 156 8.77 -1.11 -15.11
N LYS A 157 8.65 -2.28 -15.74
CA LYS A 157 9.01 -2.48 -17.16
C LYS A 157 8.14 -1.66 -18.12
N ASN A 158 6.90 -1.37 -17.74
CA ASN A 158 5.93 -0.65 -18.55
C ASN A 158 5.75 0.81 -18.11
N ASN A 159 6.66 1.35 -17.30
CA ASN A 159 6.60 2.74 -16.78
C ASN A 159 5.28 3.08 -16.08
N ILE A 160 4.61 2.09 -15.47
CA ILE A 160 3.41 2.30 -14.66
C ILE A 160 3.85 2.90 -13.32
N PRO A 161 3.29 4.06 -12.91
CA PRO A 161 3.71 4.74 -11.70
C PRO A 161 3.37 3.89 -10.46
N LEU A 162 4.33 3.73 -9.55
CA LEU A 162 4.13 3.03 -8.27
C LEU A 162 4.48 3.99 -7.13
N GLU A 163 3.64 5.00 -6.94
CA GLU A 163 3.86 6.04 -5.94
C GLU A 163 2.89 5.91 -4.77
N LYS A 164 3.44 6.05 -3.55
CA LYS A 164 2.62 6.24 -2.35
C LYS A 164 2.05 7.66 -2.38
N GLY A 165 0.73 7.80 -2.46
CA GLY A 165 0.09 9.10 -2.25
C GLY A 165 0.41 9.63 -0.84
N GLY A 166 1.03 10.80 -0.74
CA GLY A 166 1.29 11.46 0.53
C GLY A 166 0.03 12.10 1.13
N TYR A 167 -0.01 12.28 2.45
CA TYR A 167 -1.15 12.91 3.16
C TYR A 167 -1.46 14.32 2.64
N PHE A 168 -0.43 15.10 2.26
CA PHE A 168 -0.56 16.43 1.64
C PHE A 168 -0.63 16.41 0.11
N LYS A 169 -0.52 15.24 -0.55
CA LYS A 169 -0.74 15.07 -2.00
C LYS A 169 -2.19 14.64 -2.27
N THR A 170 -3.14 15.28 -1.59
CA THR A 170 -4.57 14.93 -1.57
C THR A 170 -5.33 15.36 -2.83
N PHE A 171 -4.66 15.86 -3.88
CA PHE A 171 -5.32 16.48 -5.03
C PHE A 171 -5.31 15.67 -6.33
N TYR A 172 -4.75 14.46 -6.35
CA TYR A 172 -4.84 13.59 -7.53
C TYR A 172 -5.77 12.39 -7.24
N PRO A 173 -7.03 12.41 -7.70
CA PRO A 173 -8.00 11.33 -7.45
C PRO A 173 -7.64 10.02 -8.18
N TYR A 174 -6.79 10.10 -9.19
CA TYR A 174 -6.35 8.96 -9.99
C TYR A 174 -4.94 8.56 -9.55
N LYS A 175 -4.81 7.42 -8.89
CA LYS A 175 -3.53 6.81 -8.51
C LYS A 175 -3.55 5.35 -8.92
N THR A 176 -2.38 4.76 -9.08
CA THR A 176 -2.28 3.33 -9.36
C THR A 176 -2.96 2.51 -8.26
N LYS A 177 -3.85 1.61 -8.67
CA LYS A 177 -4.51 0.62 -7.81
C LYS A 177 -4.22 -0.77 -8.37
N ILE A 178 -3.93 -1.70 -7.48
CA ILE A 178 -3.67 -3.09 -7.83
C ILE A 178 -4.61 -3.94 -7.00
N ARG A 179 -5.36 -4.82 -7.67
CA ARG A 179 -6.36 -5.68 -7.04
C ARG A 179 -6.16 -7.12 -7.45
N LYS A 180 -6.39 -8.02 -6.51
CA LYS A 180 -6.53 -9.45 -6.75
C LYS A 180 -8.00 -9.77 -7.00
N PHE A 181 -8.27 -10.60 -7.99
CA PHE A 181 -9.58 -11.20 -8.19
C PHE A 181 -9.44 -12.72 -8.24
N LYS A 182 -10.20 -13.40 -7.39
CA LYS A 182 -10.25 -14.86 -7.26
C LYS A 182 -11.63 -15.34 -7.68
N SER A 183 -11.69 -16.37 -8.52
CA SER A 183 -12.93 -17.04 -8.91
C SER A 183 -12.67 -18.53 -9.09
N ASP A 184 -13.74 -19.32 -9.22
CA ASP A 184 -13.64 -20.78 -9.35
C ASP A 184 -12.88 -21.23 -10.61
N THR A 185 -12.89 -20.41 -11.65
CA THR A 185 -12.30 -20.76 -12.95
C THR A 185 -10.96 -20.09 -13.20
N LYS A 186 -10.76 -18.88 -12.64
CA LYS A 186 -9.58 -18.08 -12.96
C LYS A 186 -9.27 -17.01 -11.92
N ASN A 187 -7.99 -16.90 -11.60
CA ASN A 187 -7.45 -15.81 -10.81
C ASN A 187 -6.76 -14.81 -11.74
N TYR A 188 -6.85 -13.53 -11.40
CA TYR A 188 -6.15 -12.49 -12.14
C TYR A 188 -5.85 -11.27 -11.27
N TRP A 189 -4.88 -10.49 -11.72
CA TRP A 189 -4.61 -9.15 -11.23
C TRP A 189 -5.34 -8.12 -12.08
N ILE A 190 -5.76 -7.03 -11.44
CA ILE A 190 -6.16 -5.81 -12.12
C ILE A 190 -5.20 -4.70 -11.70
N ILE A 191 -4.64 -4.00 -12.67
CA ILE A 191 -3.85 -2.78 -12.48
C ILE A 191 -4.63 -1.64 -13.13
N ASP A 192 -5.09 -0.68 -12.32
CA ASP A 192 -5.70 0.55 -12.79
C ASP A 192 -4.71 1.70 -12.55
N TYR A 193 -4.42 2.53 -13.56
CA TYR A 193 -3.56 3.69 -13.39
C TYR A 193 -3.88 4.80 -14.39
N PRO A 194 -3.65 6.08 -14.02
CA PRO A 194 -3.76 7.18 -14.96
C PRO A 194 -2.54 7.27 -15.87
N ASP A 195 -2.79 7.47 -17.16
CA ASP A 195 -1.82 7.95 -18.14
C ASP A 195 -2.10 9.44 -18.39
N TYR A 196 -1.36 10.30 -17.68
CA TYR A 196 -1.56 11.76 -17.75
C TYR A 196 -1.13 12.37 -19.09
N GLU A 197 -0.21 11.73 -19.81
CA GLU A 197 0.20 12.19 -21.15
C GLU A 197 -0.94 11.96 -22.15
N LYS A 198 -1.64 10.83 -22.04
CA LYS A 198 -2.78 10.49 -22.90
C LYS A 198 -4.13 10.98 -22.39
N GLN A 199 -4.19 11.47 -21.16
CA GLN A 199 -5.43 11.80 -20.44
C GLN A 199 -6.41 10.61 -20.35
N MET A 200 -5.88 9.41 -20.07
CA MET A 200 -6.65 8.17 -20.03
C MET A 200 -6.47 7.43 -18.70
N ASP A 201 -7.53 6.86 -18.17
CA ASP A 201 -7.47 5.77 -17.20
C ASP A 201 -7.24 4.45 -17.95
N ILE A 202 -6.16 3.76 -17.57
CA ILE A 202 -5.79 2.46 -18.15
C ILE A 202 -6.08 1.37 -17.13
N THR A 203 -6.79 0.33 -17.56
CA THR A 203 -7.01 -0.90 -16.80
C THR A 203 -6.36 -2.07 -17.54
N ILE A 204 -5.51 -2.82 -16.83
CA ILE A 204 -4.85 -4.02 -17.33
C ILE A 204 -5.26 -5.21 -16.47
N GLN A 205 -5.77 -6.26 -17.10
CA GLN A 205 -6.08 -7.53 -16.48
C GLN A 205 -4.99 -8.55 -16.84
N ILE A 206 -4.35 -9.12 -15.83
CA ILE A 206 -3.21 -10.04 -15.99
C ILE A 206 -3.55 -11.38 -15.36
N ASP A 207 -3.37 -12.46 -16.09
CA ASP A 207 -3.52 -13.82 -15.60
C ASP A 207 -2.61 -14.07 -14.38
N ALA A 208 -3.19 -14.56 -13.28
CA ALA A 208 -2.44 -14.84 -12.06
C ALA A 208 -1.59 -16.11 -12.13
N LEU A 209 -1.76 -16.96 -13.15
CA LEU A 209 -0.98 -18.18 -13.32
C LEU A 209 0.33 -17.91 -14.06
N ASP A 210 0.25 -17.30 -15.23
CA ASP A 210 1.38 -17.18 -16.18
C ASP A 210 1.81 -15.73 -16.46
N GLY A 211 0.99 -14.73 -16.11
CA GLY A 211 1.27 -13.33 -16.37
C GLY A 211 0.82 -12.83 -17.73
N ASN A 212 0.03 -13.61 -18.48
CA ASN A 212 -0.50 -13.18 -19.77
C ASN A 212 -1.51 -12.05 -19.60
N ILE A 213 -1.46 -11.06 -20.51
CA ILE A 213 -2.44 -9.99 -20.55
C ILE A 213 -3.75 -10.56 -21.10
N LEU A 214 -4.79 -10.58 -20.27
CA LEU A 214 -6.12 -11.04 -20.64
C LEU A 214 -6.93 -9.92 -21.28
N LYS A 215 -6.76 -8.71 -20.77
CA LYS A 215 -7.49 -7.54 -21.23
C LYS A 215 -6.70 -6.26 -20.95
N ARG A 216 -6.82 -5.31 -21.86
CA ARG A 216 -6.42 -3.91 -21.66
C ARG A 216 -7.55 -3.01 -22.13
N SER A 217 -7.91 -2.03 -21.32
CA SER A 217 -8.91 -1.02 -21.67
C SER A 217 -8.42 0.36 -21.29
N GLU A 218 -8.82 1.35 -22.09
CA GLU A 218 -8.50 2.76 -21.91
C GLU A 218 -9.81 3.52 -21.87
N LYS A 219 -9.94 4.45 -20.95
CA LYS A 219 -11.09 5.35 -20.83
C LYS A 219 -10.56 6.78 -20.67
N PRO A 220 -11.09 7.78 -21.40
CA PRO A 220 -10.75 9.17 -21.14
C PRO A 220 -11.01 9.53 -19.68
N PHE A 221 -10.17 10.39 -19.11
CA PHE A 221 -10.46 10.96 -17.79
C PHE A 221 -11.86 11.57 -17.80
N TYR A 222 -12.58 11.37 -16.70
CA TYR A 222 -13.89 12.00 -16.54
C TYR A 222 -13.68 13.52 -16.39
N ILE A 223 -13.87 14.24 -17.49
CA ILE A 223 -14.02 15.70 -17.48
C ILE A 223 -15.49 15.91 -17.14
N GLY A 224 -15.78 16.23 -15.88
CA GLY A 224 -17.14 16.65 -15.51
C GLY A 224 -17.49 17.91 -16.28
N GLU A 225 -18.60 17.88 -17.02
CA GLU A 225 -19.28 19.10 -17.50
C GLU A 225 -19.96 19.83 -16.32
#